data_AF-A0A1Q3SJH5-F1
#
_entry.id   AF-A0A1Q3SJH5-F1
#
_cell.length_a   1.000
_cell.length_b   1.000
_cell.length_c   1.000
_cell.angle_alpha   90.00
_cell.angle_beta   90.00
_cell.angle_gamma   90.00
#
_symmetry.space_group_name_H-M   'P 1'
#
loop_
_entity.id
_entity.type
_entity.pdbx_description
1 polymer ?
#
loop_
_entity_poly.entity_id
_entity_poly.type
_entity_poly.pdbx_seq_one_letter_code
_entity_poly.pdbx_strand_id
1 'polypeptide(L)'
;MREALLRYRFGQVNLSSYPDSKYYCLGFETTRQSASNLQDPPQALIDRFQGNNPPVVKASECDMVGDNMDSKKVVFKNSGEQAIFWGLGNINWSDNNKASLELSYLYAFNGTGGSIFQLERQNGSWKVTGYTLTWIA
;
A
#
# COMPACT_ATOMS: atom_id res chain seq x y z
N MET A 1 6.73 -10.09 7.87
CA MET A 1 7.43 -9.16 6.96
C MET A 1 6.49 -8.12 6.34
N ARG A 2 5.51 -8.49 5.50
CA ARG A 2 4.53 -7.56 4.91
C ARG A 2 3.90 -6.62 5.95
N GLU A 3 3.45 -7.16 7.08
CA GLU A 3 2.91 -6.36 8.18
C GLU A 3 3.92 -5.33 8.74
N ALA A 4 5.19 -5.71 8.91
CA ALA A 4 6.22 -4.81 9.42
C ALA A 4 6.47 -3.65 8.45
N LEU A 5 6.47 -3.93 7.14
CA LEU A 5 6.56 -2.88 6.12
C LEU A 5 5.36 -1.94 6.18
N LEU A 6 4.14 -2.47 6.20
CA LEU A 6 2.93 -1.66 6.25
C LEU A 6 2.87 -0.79 7.51
N ARG A 7 3.20 -1.34 8.69
CA ARG A 7 3.30 -0.57 9.93
C ARG A 7 4.35 0.53 9.85
N TYR A 8 5.52 0.24 9.29
CA TYR A 8 6.55 1.24 9.05
C TYR A 8 6.02 2.36 8.14
N ARG A 9 5.40 1.99 7.01
CA ARG A 9 4.90 2.97 6.04
C ARG A 9 3.76 3.80 6.63
N PHE A 10 2.76 3.18 7.25
CA PHE A 10 1.63 3.90 7.83
C PHE A 10 2.04 4.82 8.99
N GLY A 11 3.10 4.49 9.72
CA GLY A 11 3.69 5.39 10.73
C GLY A 11 4.54 6.53 10.15
N GLN A 12 5.02 6.39 8.91
CA GLN A 12 5.85 7.39 8.21
C GLN A 12 5.04 8.30 7.28
N VAL A 13 3.85 7.86 6.84
CA VAL A 13 2.95 8.70 6.04
C VAL A 13 2.50 9.85 6.92
N ASN A 14 3.16 10.98 6.77
CA ASN A 14 2.66 12.24 7.27
C ASN A 14 1.36 12.50 6.48
N LEU A 15 0.23 12.62 7.18
CA LEU A 15 -1.07 12.84 6.55
C LEU A 15 -1.04 14.07 5.63
N SER A 16 -0.07 14.98 5.77
CA SER A 16 0.19 16.07 4.83
C SER A 16 0.38 15.64 3.37
N SER A 17 0.83 14.41 3.10
CA SER A 17 1.01 13.92 1.72
C SER A 17 -0.33 13.53 1.06
N TYR A 18 -1.34 13.14 1.84
CA TYR A 18 -2.66 12.73 1.36
C TYR A 18 -3.75 13.11 2.41
N PRO A 19 -3.91 14.40 2.73
CA PRO A 19 -4.64 14.85 3.92
C PRO A 19 -6.11 14.44 3.94
N ASP A 20 -6.67 14.14 2.77
CA ASP A 20 -8.08 13.82 2.60
C ASP A 20 -8.36 12.31 2.62
N SER A 21 -7.34 11.44 2.65
CA SER A 21 -7.54 10.00 2.66
C SER A 21 -8.20 9.53 3.96
N LYS A 22 -9.42 9.01 3.86
CA LYS A 22 -10.19 8.41 4.96
C LYS A 22 -10.01 6.90 5.06
N TYR A 23 -9.43 6.25 4.05
CA TYR A 23 -9.19 4.80 4.03
C TYR A 23 -7.87 4.44 3.34
N TYR A 24 -7.26 3.34 3.80
CA TYR A 24 -6.16 2.65 3.14
C TYR A 24 -6.66 1.36 2.51
N CYS A 25 -6.65 1.30 1.18
CA CYS A 25 -7.11 0.14 0.41
C CYS A 25 -5.92 -0.75 0.08
N LEU A 26 -5.80 -1.90 0.74
CA LEU A 26 -4.63 -2.78 0.62
C LEU A 26 -4.87 -3.89 -0.41
N GLY A 27 -3.93 -4.05 -1.33
CA GLY A 27 -3.92 -5.11 -2.34
C GLY A 27 -2.54 -5.75 -2.52
N PHE A 28 -2.51 -6.94 -3.11
CA PHE A 28 -1.31 -7.58 -3.63
C PHE A 28 -1.24 -7.35 -5.14
N GLU A 29 -0.09 -6.86 -5.61
CA GLU A 29 0.12 -6.68 -7.04
C GLU A 29 0.34 -8.03 -7.71
N THR A 30 -0.51 -8.35 -8.69
CA THR A 30 -0.34 -9.55 -9.52
C THR A 30 0.46 -9.23 -10.79
N THR A 31 0.34 -7.99 -11.28
CA THR A 31 1.15 -7.40 -12.35
C THR A 31 1.48 -5.96 -11.97
N ARG A 32 2.69 -5.48 -12.29
CA ARG A 32 3.00 -4.05 -12.21
C ARG A 32 2.05 -3.35 -13.21
N GLN A 33 1.36 -2.30 -12.77
CA GLN A 33 0.64 -1.30 -13.60
C GLN A 33 -0.90 -1.30 -13.65
N SER A 34 -1.65 -1.85 -12.68
CA SER A 34 -3.03 -1.36 -12.53
C SER A 34 -3.64 -1.60 -11.15
N ALA A 35 -4.28 -0.56 -10.61
CA ALA A 35 -5.17 -0.71 -9.44
C ALA A 35 -6.33 -1.68 -9.71
N SER A 36 -6.71 -1.88 -10.98
CA SER A 36 -7.71 -2.89 -11.36
C SER A 36 -7.23 -4.33 -11.20
N ASN A 37 -5.93 -4.56 -10.98
CA ASN A 37 -5.31 -5.90 -10.91
C ASN A 37 -4.81 -6.24 -9.50
N LEU A 38 -5.24 -5.48 -8.50
CA LEU A 38 -4.93 -5.78 -7.10
C LEU A 38 -5.76 -6.96 -6.62
N GLN A 39 -5.08 -7.99 -6.15
CA GLN A 39 -5.72 -9.10 -5.45
C GLN A 39 -5.87 -8.74 -3.97
N ASP A 40 -7.01 -9.09 -3.37
CA ASP A 40 -7.20 -8.86 -1.95
C ASP A 40 -6.19 -9.65 -1.10
N PRO A 41 -5.60 -9.04 -0.07
CA PRO A 41 -4.84 -9.76 0.92
C PRO A 41 -5.76 -10.72 1.71
N PRO A 42 -5.21 -11.77 2.34
CA PRO A 42 -5.95 -12.59 3.28
C PRO A 42 -6.57 -11.75 4.39
N GLN A 43 -7.80 -12.09 4.81
CA GLN A 43 -8.52 -11.36 5.88
C GLN A 43 -7.67 -11.25 7.16
N ALA A 44 -6.95 -12.31 7.52
CA ALA A 44 -6.07 -12.33 8.69
C ALA A 44 -4.94 -11.28 8.64
N LEU A 45 -4.57 -10.75 7.46
CA LEU A 45 -3.66 -9.61 7.36
C LEU A 45 -4.39 -8.30 7.65
N ILE A 46 -5.59 -8.10 7.09
CA ILE A 46 -6.43 -6.92 7.34
C ILE A 46 -6.76 -6.79 8.83
N ASP A 47 -7.15 -7.89 9.48
CA ASP A 47 -7.54 -7.89 10.89
C ASP A 47 -6.42 -7.41 11.83
N ARG A 48 -5.16 -7.54 11.44
CA ARG A 48 -4.00 -7.05 12.20
C ARG A 48 -3.88 -5.52 12.23
N PHE A 49 -4.63 -4.84 11.38
CA PHE A 49 -4.73 -3.38 11.29
C PHE A 49 -6.07 -2.86 11.82
N GLN A 50 -6.85 -3.67 12.54
CA GLN A 50 -8.00 -3.16 13.28
C GLN A 50 -7.56 -2.03 14.23
N GLY A 51 -8.25 -0.88 14.15
CA GLY A 51 -7.90 0.33 14.89
C GLY A 51 -6.84 1.22 14.24
N ASN A 52 -6.31 0.88 13.06
CA ASN A 52 -5.48 1.80 12.28
C ASN A 52 -6.30 3.04 11.89
N ASN A 53 -5.65 4.22 11.86
CA ASN A 53 -6.25 5.46 11.40
C ASN A 53 -5.36 6.10 10.34
N PRO A 54 -5.80 6.19 9.06
CA PRO A 54 -7.08 5.74 8.50
C PRO A 54 -7.32 4.23 8.56
N PRO A 55 -8.57 3.73 8.59
CA PRO A 55 -8.87 2.30 8.54
C PRO A 55 -8.26 1.61 7.31
N VAL A 56 -7.81 0.37 7.50
CA VAL A 56 -7.27 -0.47 6.42
C VAL A 56 -8.36 -1.44 5.95
N VAL A 57 -8.67 -1.39 4.67
CA VAL A 57 -9.69 -2.21 3.98
C VAL A 57 -9.07 -2.97 2.82
N LYS A 58 -9.78 -3.91 2.24
CA LYS A 58 -9.31 -4.63 1.04
C LYS A 58 -9.36 -3.72 -0.19
N ALA A 59 -8.49 -4.01 -1.16
CA ALA A 59 -8.50 -3.30 -2.44
C ALA A 59 -9.86 -3.42 -3.16
N SER A 60 -10.51 -4.58 -3.11
CA SER A 60 -11.83 -4.78 -3.73
C SER A 60 -12.94 -3.92 -3.13
N GLU A 61 -12.76 -3.37 -1.93
CA GLU A 61 -13.71 -2.46 -1.28
C GLU A 61 -13.54 -1.00 -1.71
N CYS A 62 -12.56 -0.72 -2.57
CA CYS A 62 -12.30 0.60 -3.13
C CYS A 62 -12.45 0.58 -4.64
N ASP A 63 -12.65 1.76 -5.21
CA ASP A 63 -12.79 1.97 -6.64
C ASP A 63 -12.00 3.18 -7.11
N MET A 64 -11.75 3.25 -8.41
CA MET A 64 -11.20 4.43 -9.05
C MET A 64 -12.30 5.11 -9.86
N VAL A 65 -12.66 6.32 -9.43
CA VAL A 65 -13.74 7.10 -10.05
C VAL A 65 -13.18 8.37 -10.68
N GLY A 66 -13.84 8.86 -11.73
CA GLY A 66 -13.45 10.06 -12.47
C GLY A 66 -13.49 9.81 -13.98
N ASP A 67 -13.98 10.80 -14.73
CA ASP A 67 -14.25 10.67 -16.17
C ASP A 67 -13.00 10.88 -17.05
N ASN A 68 -11.96 11.49 -16.48
CA ASN A 68 -10.70 11.76 -17.16
C ASN A 68 -9.51 11.61 -16.19
N MET A 69 -8.29 11.60 -16.74
CA MET A 69 -7.07 11.39 -15.94
C MET A 69 -6.94 12.40 -14.79
N ASP A 70 -7.30 13.66 -14.99
CA ASP A 70 -7.17 14.71 -13.97
C ASP A 70 -8.20 14.61 -12.83
N SER A 71 -9.33 13.95 -13.07
CA SER A 71 -10.39 13.73 -12.08
C SER A 71 -10.35 12.35 -11.43
N LYS A 72 -9.46 11.45 -11.89
CA LYS A 72 -9.33 10.10 -11.36
C LYS A 72 -8.80 10.10 -9.93
N LYS A 73 -9.60 9.55 -9.03
CA LYS A 73 -9.32 9.43 -7.59
C LYS A 73 -9.77 8.08 -7.06
N VAL A 74 -9.13 7.64 -5.98
CA VAL A 74 -9.51 6.41 -5.28
C VAL A 74 -10.57 6.73 -4.22
N VAL A 75 -11.64 5.94 -4.18
CA VAL A 75 -12.73 6.09 -3.20
C VAL A 75 -13.08 4.76 -2.56
N PHE A 76 -13.54 4.80 -1.31
CA PHE A 76 -14.15 3.65 -0.65
C PHE A 76 -15.57 3.45 -1.19
N LYS A 77 -15.90 2.26 -1.69
CA LYS A 77 -17.16 2.01 -2.43
C LYS A 77 -18.40 2.30 -1.61
N ASN A 78 -18.38 2.02 -0.31
CA ASN A 78 -19.57 2.13 0.53
C ASN A 78 -19.93 3.57 0.88
N SER A 79 -18.94 4.47 1.02
CA SER A 79 -19.19 5.86 1.44
C SER A 79 -18.87 6.90 0.36
N GLY A 80 -18.12 6.53 -0.67
CA GLY A 80 -17.59 7.47 -1.67
C GLY A 80 -16.45 8.36 -1.16
N GLU A 81 -16.01 8.17 0.09
CA GLU A 81 -14.94 8.96 0.68
C GLU A 81 -13.58 8.66 0.04
N GLN A 82 -12.74 9.68 -0.02
CA GLN A 82 -11.42 9.59 -0.59
C GLN A 82 -10.57 8.53 0.13
N ALA A 83 -9.84 7.75 -0.66
CA ALA A 83 -8.95 6.72 -0.15
C ALA A 83 -7.62 6.72 -0.92
N ILE A 84 -6.73 5.82 -0.54
CA ILE A 84 -5.46 5.55 -1.23
C ILE A 84 -5.27 4.04 -1.36
N PHE A 85 -4.91 3.58 -2.54
CA PHE A 85 -4.47 2.20 -2.75
C PHE A 85 -3.02 2.03 -2.30
N TRP A 86 -2.75 0.92 -1.63
CA TRP A 86 -1.41 0.41 -1.32
C TRP A 86 -1.26 -0.96 -1.97
N GLY A 87 -0.33 -1.08 -2.91
CA GLY A 87 -0.04 -2.33 -3.61
C GLY A 87 1.22 -2.99 -3.05
N LEU A 88 1.10 -4.17 -2.46
CA LEU A 88 2.25 -4.98 -2.06
C LEU A 88 2.71 -5.82 -3.23
N GLY A 89 3.89 -5.52 -3.73
CA GLY A 89 4.49 -6.22 -4.86
C GLY A 89 5.31 -7.44 -4.47
N ASN A 90 6.30 -7.75 -5.30
CA ASN A 90 7.15 -8.91 -5.16
C ASN A 90 8.04 -8.87 -3.92
N ILE A 91 8.25 -10.05 -3.34
CA ILE A 91 9.24 -10.28 -2.30
C ILE A 91 10.47 -10.90 -2.96
N ASN A 92 11.63 -10.26 -2.85
CA ASN A 92 12.89 -10.83 -3.29
C ASN A 92 13.77 -11.14 -2.09
N TRP A 93 14.00 -12.42 -1.82
CA TRP A 93 14.85 -12.88 -0.71
C TRP A 93 16.32 -12.85 -1.11
N SER A 94 17.16 -12.25 -0.29
CA SER A 94 18.62 -12.38 -0.43
C SER A 94 19.17 -13.49 0.47
N ASP A 95 18.57 -13.69 1.65
CA ASP A 95 18.83 -14.82 2.54
C ASP A 95 17.65 -15.04 3.52
N ASN A 96 17.76 -16.00 4.44
CA ASN A 96 16.68 -16.34 5.40
C ASN A 96 16.27 -15.18 6.34
N ASN A 97 17.13 -14.18 6.49
CA ASN A 97 16.97 -13.03 7.38
C ASN A 97 16.92 -11.70 6.62
N LYS A 98 17.03 -11.69 5.29
CA LYS A 98 17.06 -10.46 4.49
C LYS A 98 16.23 -10.61 3.23
N ALA A 99 15.38 -9.62 2.98
CA ALA A 99 14.55 -9.56 1.80
C ALA A 99 14.26 -8.12 1.41
N SER A 100 13.93 -7.91 0.14
CA SER A 100 13.33 -6.68 -0.35
C SER A 100 11.87 -6.89 -0.70
N LEU A 101 11.06 -5.85 -0.51
CA LEU A 101 9.64 -5.86 -0.80
C LEU A 101 9.21 -4.56 -1.47
N GLU A 102 8.53 -4.68 -2.61
CA GLU A 102 7.92 -3.56 -3.32
C GLU A 102 6.63 -3.13 -2.62
N LEU A 103 6.46 -1.82 -2.48
CA LEU A 103 5.20 -1.20 -2.07
C LEU A 103 4.92 -0.01 -2.97
N SER A 104 3.85 -0.11 -3.74
CA SER A 104 3.30 0.98 -4.53
C SER A 104 2.17 1.67 -3.78
N TYR A 105 1.84 2.86 -4.25
CA TYR A 105 0.62 3.54 -3.87
C TYR A 105 -0.03 4.22 -5.08
N LEU A 106 -1.34 4.38 -4.99
CA LEU A 106 -2.12 5.18 -5.92
C LEU A 106 -3.16 5.97 -5.15
N TYR A 107 -3.06 7.30 -5.20
CA TYR A 107 -4.01 8.22 -4.58
C TYR A 107 -4.96 8.86 -5.60
N ALA A 108 -4.38 9.29 -6.71
CA ALA A 108 -5.01 9.85 -7.90
C ALA A 108 -4.15 9.47 -9.11
N PHE A 109 -4.62 9.67 -10.34
CA PHE A 109 -3.84 9.30 -11.54
C PHE A 109 -2.40 9.87 -11.53
N ASN A 110 -2.25 11.16 -11.20
CA ASN A 110 -0.96 11.84 -11.08
C ASN A 110 -0.25 11.60 -9.72
N GLY A 111 -0.91 10.88 -8.80
CA GLY A 111 -0.45 10.56 -7.45
C GLY A 111 -0.07 9.08 -7.31
N THR A 112 0.64 8.56 -8.30
CA THR A 112 1.16 7.18 -8.31
C THR A 112 2.64 7.18 -7.94
N GLY A 113 3.07 6.19 -7.17
CA GLY A 113 4.50 6.01 -6.89
C GLY A 113 4.76 4.68 -6.21
N GLY A 114 6.03 4.40 -5.92
CA GLY A 114 6.39 3.21 -5.18
C GLY A 114 7.74 3.32 -4.53
N SER A 115 8.09 2.29 -3.78
CA SER A 115 9.42 2.12 -3.23
C SER A 115 9.75 0.64 -3.06
N ILE A 116 11.02 0.31 -3.19
CA ILE A 116 11.57 -0.98 -2.79
C ILE A 116 12.13 -0.81 -1.38
N PHE A 117 11.57 -1.56 -0.42
CA PHE A 117 12.01 -1.55 0.96
C PHE A 117 12.94 -2.72 1.23
N GLN A 118 14.06 -2.45 1.91
CA GLN A 118 14.95 -3.47 2.43
C GLN A 118 14.51 -3.84 3.84
N LEU A 119 14.34 -5.14 4.10
CA LEU A 119 13.92 -5.68 5.37
C LEU A 119 14.93 -6.69 5.90
N GLU A 120 15.24 -6.58 7.19
CA GLU A 120 16.09 -7.53 7.90
C GLU A 120 15.37 -8.10 9.12
N ARG A 121 15.59 -9.39 9.40
CA ARG A 121 15.09 -10.05 10.60
C ARG A 121 16.08 -9.86 11.74
N GLN A 122 15.67 -9.08 12.74
CA GLN A 122 16.44 -8.79 13.94
C GLN A 122 15.65 -9.24 15.17
N ASN A 123 16.25 -10.08 16.02
CA ASN A 123 15.61 -10.63 17.22
C ASN A 123 14.23 -11.26 16.93
N GLY A 124 14.15 -12.07 15.89
CA GLY A 124 12.93 -12.77 15.48
C GLY A 124 11.91 -11.92 14.72
N SER A 125 12.06 -10.60 14.66
CA SER A 125 11.13 -9.64 14.05
C SER A 125 11.69 -9.00 12.79
N TRP A 126 10.84 -8.76 11.79
CA TRP A 126 11.23 -8.02 10.59
C TRP A 126 11.27 -6.52 10.86
N LYS A 127 12.32 -5.85 10.40
CA LYS A 127 12.52 -4.41 10.48
C LYS A 127 12.86 -3.86 9.10
N VAL A 128 12.33 -2.69 8.76
CA VAL A 128 12.76 -1.95 7.58
C VAL A 128 14.10 -1.29 7.90
N THR A 129 15.13 -1.55 7.07
CA THR A 129 16.49 -1.04 7.26
C THR A 129 16.89 0.01 6.22
N GLY A 130 16.11 0.12 5.13
CA GLY A 130 16.28 1.14 4.11
C GLY A 130 15.19 1.07 3.06
N TYR A 131 15.13 2.07 2.19
CA TYR A 131 14.26 2.04 1.02
C TYR A 131 14.82 2.88 -0.11
N THR A 132 14.44 2.53 -1.34
CA THR A 132 14.72 3.30 -2.55
C THR A 132 13.40 3.68 -3.19
N LEU A 133 13.22 4.96 -3.49
CA LEU A 133 12.06 5.44 -4.23
C LEU A 133 12.09 4.87 -5.66
N THR A 134 10.96 4.36 -6.11
CA THR A 134 10.77 3.94 -7.51
C THR A 134 9.73 4.84 -8.14
N TRP A 135 10.13 5.56 -9.19
CA TRP A 135 9.17 6.22 -10.05
C TRP A 135 8.49 5.14 -10.90
N ILE A 136 7.17 5.00 -10.73
CA ILE A 136 6.35 4.25 -11.67
C ILE A 136 6.13 5.23 -12.83
N ALA A 137 6.88 5.05 -13.91
CA ALA A 137 6.67 5.75 -15.17
C ALA A 137 5.45 5.18 -15.90
#